data_AF-A0A9Q5HSK4-F1
#
_entry.id   AF-A0A9Q5HSK4-F1
#
_cell.length_a   1.000
_cell.length_b   1.000
_cell.length_c   1.000
_cell.angle_alpha   90.00
_cell.angle_beta   90.00
_cell.angle_gamma   90.00
#
_symmetry.space_group_name_H-M   'P 1'
#
loop_
_entity.id
_entity.type
_entity.pdbx_description
1 polymer ?
#
loop_
_entity_poly.entity_id
_entity_poly.type
_entity_poly.pdbx_seq_one_letter_code
_entity_poly.pdbx_strand_id
1 'polypeptide(L)'
;MELVTTREHISDAIAVEQVSDNTFLSKSLWTPYGHPSAYGGQLMAQAVHVVSLYATPGFALHSYQCCFLHSTSDDRPVKYRAYNLKQGRTFSSYIVKASQKGKFSMVLTCWFQKLEPSRGPSTQWPIPKNFPLPEELELDMNYYLTESVNADGEMKQALMGIAEDRERIPIILTVSTERMALDGHLMSARWMRVPSAEGCRLAVQKSILAYMSDFDFIGVAPKALKLKRLGHGPGTVEAISTLSHSMQFYCNNIDCSEWLLFVISAPRAGFGKASVLGQFYTRDGTLVAVVMQEGLLAARDTFFLQRARPHRRRRRARHRKKQKGNSYLHAYSQKCAASHYQTLAVDLLNPSAESEKRRHKLKRLVQSPNSYFMDVKCSGCFTITTVFSHAQTVVTCGSCGIVLTQPTGGRARLTEGSSYRRKN
;
A
#
# COMPACT_ATOMS: atom_id res chain seq x y z
N MET A 1 35.86 -23.77 -12.97
CA MET A 1 35.19 -23.89 -11.66
C MET A 1 33.72 -23.67 -11.95
N GLU A 2 32.97 -24.75 -12.18
CA GLU A 2 31.53 -24.68 -12.45
C GLU A 2 30.84 -24.20 -11.16
N LEU A 3 30.43 -22.94 -11.14
CA LEU A 3 29.48 -22.45 -10.15
C LEU A 3 28.13 -23.06 -10.53
N VAL A 4 27.80 -24.21 -9.95
CA VAL A 4 26.41 -24.66 -9.87
C VAL A 4 25.72 -23.73 -8.88
N THR A 5 25.33 -22.54 -9.33
CA THR A 5 24.51 -21.61 -8.54
C THR A 5 23.10 -22.18 -8.50
N THR A 6 22.83 -23.03 -7.50
CA THR A 6 21.47 -23.48 -7.21
C THR A 6 20.60 -22.27 -6.88
N ARG A 7 19.55 -22.06 -7.67
CA ARG A 7 18.51 -21.05 -7.42
C ARG A 7 17.98 -21.16 -5.98
N GLU A 8 17.83 -20.03 -5.32
CA GLU A 8 17.32 -19.94 -3.95
C GLU A 8 15.90 -20.51 -3.85
N HIS A 9 15.61 -21.15 -2.73
CA HIS A 9 14.27 -21.66 -2.46
C HIS A 9 13.41 -20.54 -1.86
N ILE A 10 12.16 -20.40 -2.33
CA ILE A 10 11.29 -19.32 -1.85
C ILE A 10 11.00 -19.38 -0.35
N SER A 11 11.03 -20.58 0.24
CA SER A 11 10.89 -20.77 1.69
C SER A 11 11.95 -20.01 2.47
N ASP A 12 13.18 -19.95 1.96
CA ASP A 12 14.30 -19.30 2.63
C ASP A 12 14.18 -17.78 2.54
N ALA A 13 13.67 -17.28 1.41
CA ALA A 13 13.41 -15.87 1.19
C ALA A 13 12.29 -15.34 2.10
N ILE A 14 11.23 -16.11 2.34
CA ILE A 14 10.10 -15.70 3.20
C ILE A 14 10.25 -16.16 4.66
N ALA A 15 11.32 -16.90 4.98
CA ALA A 15 11.50 -17.50 6.30
C ALA A 15 11.61 -16.43 7.39
N VAL A 16 10.85 -16.65 8.45
CA VAL A 16 10.90 -15.87 9.69
C VAL A 16 11.07 -16.80 10.88
N GLU A 17 11.74 -16.31 11.91
CA GLU A 17 11.87 -16.95 13.21
C GLU A 17 10.94 -16.27 14.21
N GLN A 18 10.12 -17.05 14.90
CA GLN A 18 9.26 -16.53 15.96
C GLN A 18 10.06 -16.36 17.26
N VAL A 19 10.08 -15.14 17.80
CA VAL A 19 10.81 -14.81 19.03
C VAL A 19 9.85 -14.62 20.22
N SER A 20 8.59 -14.27 19.94
CA SER A 20 7.50 -14.26 20.92
C SER A 20 6.15 -14.41 20.21
N ASP A 21 5.05 -14.50 20.96
CA ASP A 21 3.69 -14.74 20.44
C ASP A 21 3.32 -13.90 19.22
N ASN A 22 3.74 -12.64 19.19
CA ASN A 22 3.42 -11.69 18.12
C ASN A 22 4.65 -11.07 17.45
N THR A 23 5.86 -11.57 17.73
CA THR A 23 7.12 -10.98 17.25
C THR A 23 7.94 -12.01 16.49
N PHE A 24 8.39 -11.62 15.31
CA PHE A 24 9.16 -12.46 14.39
C PHE A 24 10.38 -11.70 13.84
N LEU A 25 11.43 -12.42 13.47
CA LEU A 25 12.64 -11.89 12.82
C LEU A 25 12.81 -12.52 11.44
N SER A 26 13.17 -11.74 10.43
CA SER A 26 13.57 -12.29 9.12
C SER A 26 14.84 -13.13 9.26
N LYS A 27 14.90 -14.28 8.57
CA LYS A 27 16.13 -15.08 8.53
C LYS A 27 17.14 -14.57 7.50
N SER A 28 16.64 -14.16 6.34
CA SER A 28 17.45 -13.66 5.22
C SER A 28 16.78 -12.43 4.61
N LEU A 29 17.60 -11.63 3.93
CA LEU A 29 17.19 -10.48 3.15
C LEU A 29 18.09 -10.41 1.91
N TRP A 30 17.50 -10.03 0.79
CA TRP A 30 18.20 -9.83 -0.47
C TRP A 30 18.13 -8.36 -0.87
N THR A 31 19.29 -7.77 -1.17
CA THR A 31 19.39 -6.47 -1.83
C THR A 31 19.63 -6.70 -3.32
N PRO A 32 18.71 -6.27 -4.20
CA PRO A 32 18.92 -6.39 -5.63
C PRO A 32 20.16 -5.61 -6.09
N TYR A 33 20.83 -6.13 -7.11
CA TYR A 33 22.03 -5.54 -7.67
C TYR A 33 21.78 -4.09 -8.09
N GLY A 34 22.66 -3.18 -7.66
CA GLY A 34 22.55 -1.76 -7.94
C GLY A 34 21.45 -1.02 -7.15
N HIS A 35 20.73 -1.70 -6.25
CA HIS A 35 19.75 -1.07 -5.36
C HIS A 35 20.35 -0.77 -3.98
N PRO A 36 19.93 0.33 -3.32
CA PRO A 36 20.49 0.74 -2.03
C PRO A 36 19.84 0.06 -0.81
N SER A 37 18.83 -0.79 -1.02
CA SER A 37 18.03 -1.36 0.07
C SER A 37 17.49 -2.74 -0.27
N ALA A 38 17.25 -3.53 0.77
CA ALA A 38 16.59 -4.83 0.70
C ALA A 38 15.27 -4.76 -0.08
N TYR A 39 14.96 -5.84 -0.76
CA TYR A 39 13.83 -5.95 -1.68
C TYR A 39 12.47 -5.79 -0.97
N GLY A 40 11.66 -4.82 -1.43
CA GLY A 40 10.36 -4.48 -0.83
C GLY A 40 9.37 -5.64 -0.85
N GLY A 41 9.29 -6.38 -1.96
CA GLY A 41 8.49 -7.59 -2.08
C GLY A 41 8.83 -8.66 -1.05
N GLN A 42 10.10 -8.81 -0.68
CA GLN A 42 10.51 -9.74 0.39
C GLN A 42 9.98 -9.30 1.76
N LEU A 43 10.08 -8.01 2.08
CA LEU A 43 9.55 -7.47 3.33
C LEU A 43 8.03 -7.67 3.42
N MET A 44 7.31 -7.47 2.31
CA MET A 44 5.86 -7.71 2.23
C MET A 44 5.53 -9.18 2.39
N ALA A 45 6.20 -10.07 1.65
CA ALA A 45 5.99 -11.50 1.70
C ALA A 45 6.21 -12.08 3.11
N GLN A 46 7.30 -11.65 3.77
CA GLN A 46 7.59 -12.01 5.16
C GLN A 46 6.51 -11.48 6.10
N ALA A 47 6.04 -10.24 5.94
CA ALA A 47 4.96 -9.70 6.78
C ALA A 47 3.61 -10.42 6.56
N VAL A 48 3.29 -10.77 5.31
CA VAL A 48 2.12 -11.59 4.96
C VAL A 48 2.25 -12.98 5.57
N HIS A 49 3.44 -13.56 5.54
CA HIS A 49 3.70 -14.86 6.17
C HIS A 49 3.55 -14.78 7.70
N VAL A 50 4.13 -13.76 8.34
CA VAL A 50 3.99 -13.49 9.79
C VAL A 50 2.52 -13.40 10.20
N VAL A 51 1.71 -12.62 9.50
CA VAL A 51 0.29 -12.53 9.85
C VAL A 51 -0.44 -13.85 9.59
N SER A 52 -0.03 -14.65 8.60
CA SER A 52 -0.63 -15.97 8.36
C SER A 52 -0.32 -16.97 9.49
N LEU A 53 0.84 -16.85 10.14
CA LEU A 53 1.21 -17.65 11.31
C LEU A 53 0.51 -17.17 12.59
N TYR A 54 0.27 -15.85 12.70
CA TYR A 54 -0.34 -15.22 13.86
C TYR A 54 -1.89 -15.24 13.83
N ALA A 55 -2.50 -15.28 12.65
CA ALA A 55 -3.95 -15.16 12.48
C ALA A 55 -4.73 -16.40 12.94
N THR A 56 -5.99 -16.18 13.32
CA THR A 56 -6.92 -17.24 13.70
C THR A 56 -7.14 -18.23 12.54
N PRO A 57 -7.06 -19.56 12.77
CA PRO A 57 -7.35 -20.57 11.75
C PRO A 57 -8.75 -20.43 11.13
N GLY A 58 -8.90 -20.89 9.88
CA GLY A 58 -10.18 -20.89 9.15
C GLY A 58 -10.48 -19.61 8.36
N PHE A 59 -9.56 -18.63 8.38
CA PHE A 59 -9.62 -17.43 7.54
C PHE A 59 -8.49 -17.45 6.51
N ALA A 60 -8.75 -16.89 5.33
CA ALA A 60 -7.75 -16.64 4.31
C ALA A 60 -7.58 -15.14 4.10
N LEU A 61 -6.34 -14.71 3.86
CA LEU A 61 -6.03 -13.33 3.49
C LEU A 61 -6.76 -12.98 2.19
N HIS A 62 -7.56 -11.91 2.16
CA HIS A 62 -8.22 -11.44 0.94
C HIS A 62 -7.68 -10.10 0.45
N SER A 63 -7.04 -9.31 1.30
CA SER A 63 -6.31 -8.12 0.86
C SER A 63 -5.28 -7.64 1.87
N TYR A 64 -4.32 -6.85 1.39
CA TYR A 64 -3.47 -6.04 2.24
C TYR A 64 -3.20 -4.67 1.63
N GLN A 65 -2.77 -3.74 2.47
CA GLN A 65 -2.22 -2.45 2.12
C GLN A 65 -0.97 -2.21 2.96
N CYS A 66 0.10 -1.71 2.35
CA CYS A 66 1.32 -1.35 3.05
C CYS A 66 1.85 0.02 2.61
N CYS A 67 2.61 0.61 3.52
CA CYS A 67 3.38 1.83 3.29
C CYS A 67 4.83 1.56 3.71
N PHE A 68 5.77 1.93 2.83
CA PHE A 68 7.20 1.88 3.09
C PHE A 68 7.64 3.24 3.66
N LEU A 69 8.33 3.20 4.80
CA LEU A 69 8.68 4.38 5.59
C LEU A 69 10.19 4.62 5.61
N HIS A 70 10.97 3.55 5.77
CA HIS A 70 12.43 3.62 5.85
C HIS A 70 13.07 2.43 5.14
N SER A 71 14.19 2.69 4.47
CA SER A 71 15.03 1.67 3.82
C SER A 71 15.54 0.66 4.84
N THR A 72 15.70 -0.56 4.36
CA THR A 72 16.18 -1.71 5.13
C THR A 72 17.48 -2.22 4.49
N SER A 73 18.48 -2.59 5.29
CA SER A 73 19.69 -3.27 4.82
C SER A 73 19.55 -4.79 4.97
N ASP A 74 20.29 -5.54 4.18
CA ASP A 74 20.36 -7.01 4.25
C ASP A 74 21.32 -7.54 5.32
N ASP A 75 22.18 -6.68 5.87
CA ASP A 75 23.17 -7.02 6.92
C ASP A 75 22.60 -7.44 8.28
N ARG A 76 21.28 -7.30 8.50
CA ARG A 76 20.64 -7.59 9.79
C ARG A 76 19.15 -7.91 9.64
N PRO A 77 18.58 -8.70 10.57
CA PRO A 77 17.16 -9.03 10.53
C PRO A 77 16.22 -7.82 10.61
N VAL A 78 15.10 -7.91 9.91
CA VAL A 78 13.91 -7.08 10.14
C VAL A 78 13.06 -7.73 11.21
N LYS A 79 12.62 -6.93 12.18
CA LYS A 79 11.69 -7.33 13.22
C LYS A 79 10.26 -7.01 12.82
N TYR A 80 9.43 -8.04 12.74
CA TYR A 80 8.00 -7.94 12.48
C TYR A 80 7.23 -8.09 13.78
N ARG A 81 6.27 -7.20 14.02
CA ARG A 81 5.31 -7.31 15.12
C ARG A 81 3.88 -7.29 14.59
N ALA A 82 3.15 -8.38 14.83
CA ALA A 82 1.76 -8.52 14.45
C ALA A 82 0.81 -8.09 15.58
N TYR A 83 -0.33 -7.54 15.22
CA TYR A 83 -1.39 -7.17 16.16
C TYR A 83 -2.74 -7.50 15.53
N ASN A 84 -3.63 -8.12 16.31
CA ASN A 84 -5.04 -8.25 15.94
C ASN A 84 -5.72 -6.88 16.13
N LEU A 85 -6.34 -6.37 15.07
CA LEU A 85 -7.13 -5.13 15.13
C LEU A 85 -8.62 -5.42 15.39
N LYS A 86 -9.12 -6.48 14.77
CA LYS A 86 -10.52 -6.90 14.87
C LYS A 86 -10.63 -8.39 14.58
N GLN A 87 -11.37 -9.10 15.42
CA GLN A 87 -11.81 -10.47 15.17
C GLN A 87 -13.34 -10.51 15.05
N GLY A 88 -13.84 -10.65 13.83
CA GLY A 88 -15.26 -10.86 13.55
C GLY A 88 -15.58 -12.31 13.21
N ARG A 89 -16.87 -12.59 12.99
CA ARG A 89 -17.36 -13.91 12.55
C ARG A 89 -16.99 -14.25 11.11
N THR A 90 -16.96 -13.23 10.24
CA THR A 90 -16.70 -13.39 8.79
C THR A 90 -15.39 -12.72 8.37
N PHE A 91 -15.06 -11.58 8.97
CA PHE A 91 -13.85 -10.82 8.66
C PHE A 91 -12.99 -10.62 9.91
N SER A 92 -11.68 -10.69 9.74
CA SER A 92 -10.69 -10.26 10.73
C SER A 92 -9.67 -9.33 10.09
N SER A 93 -9.08 -8.46 10.89
CA SER A 93 -8.04 -7.54 10.41
C SER A 93 -6.87 -7.48 11.37
N TYR A 94 -5.70 -7.29 10.80
CA TYR A 94 -4.42 -7.31 11.50
C TYR A 94 -3.53 -6.20 10.98
N ILE A 95 -2.58 -5.80 11.81
CA ILE A 95 -1.49 -4.90 11.40
C ILE A 95 -0.15 -5.52 11.74
N VAL A 96 0.79 -5.47 10.80
CA VAL A 96 2.18 -5.89 10.97
C VAL A 96 3.05 -4.66 10.85
N LYS A 97 3.87 -4.43 11.87
CA LYS A 97 4.88 -3.37 11.88
C LYS A 97 6.25 -4.01 11.69
N ALA A 98 6.89 -3.72 10.56
CA ALA A 98 8.27 -4.10 10.30
C ALA A 98 9.21 -2.99 10.79
N SER A 99 10.30 -3.36 11.45
CA SER A 99 11.25 -2.41 12.01
C SER A 99 12.69 -2.91 11.93
N GLN A 100 13.61 -2.00 11.68
CA GLN A 100 15.05 -2.25 11.69
C GLN A 100 15.74 -1.04 12.32
N LYS A 101 16.76 -1.25 13.16
CA LYS A 101 17.50 -0.18 13.87
C LYS A 101 16.58 0.77 14.68
N GLY A 102 15.51 0.22 15.25
CA GLY A 102 14.54 1.00 16.05
C GLY A 102 13.60 1.89 15.24
N LYS A 103 13.64 1.85 13.90
CA LYS A 103 12.75 2.62 13.02
C LYS A 103 11.81 1.69 12.27
N PHE A 104 10.58 2.12 12.02
CA PHE A 104 9.64 1.34 11.21
C PHE A 104 10.06 1.38 9.75
N SER A 105 10.33 0.23 9.15
CA SER A 105 10.63 0.14 7.71
C SER A 105 9.36 0.09 6.88
N MET A 106 8.36 -0.67 7.35
CA MET A 106 7.08 -0.86 6.67
C MET A 106 5.96 -1.06 7.69
N VAL A 107 4.77 -0.57 7.37
CA VAL A 107 3.53 -0.92 8.07
C VAL A 107 2.58 -1.56 7.07
N LEU A 108 2.04 -2.72 7.42
CA LEU A 108 1.16 -3.51 6.56
C LEU A 108 -0.13 -3.85 7.32
N THR A 109 -1.27 -3.46 6.77
CA THR A 109 -2.59 -3.81 7.28
C THR A 109 -3.18 -4.91 6.40
N CYS A 110 -3.67 -5.97 7.02
CA CYS A 110 -4.24 -7.13 6.33
C CYS A 110 -5.69 -7.34 6.71
N TRP A 111 -6.47 -7.81 5.75
CA TRP A 111 -7.84 -8.25 5.95
C TRP A 111 -8.01 -9.70 5.52
N PHE A 112 -8.69 -10.45 6.37
CA PHE A 112 -8.88 -11.88 6.29
C PHE A 112 -10.38 -12.17 6.28
N GLN A 113 -10.78 -13.12 5.45
CA GLN A 113 -12.17 -13.55 5.29
C GLN A 113 -12.25 -15.04 5.56
N LYS A 114 -13.32 -15.45 6.24
CA LYS A 114 -13.60 -16.87 6.45
C LYS A 114 -13.65 -17.59 5.11
N LEU A 115 -12.99 -18.75 5.01
CA LEU A 115 -13.06 -19.59 3.82
C LEU A 115 -14.48 -20.16 3.72
N GLU A 116 -15.23 -19.67 2.75
CA GLU A 116 -16.56 -20.18 2.40
C GLU A 116 -16.56 -20.55 0.91
N PRO A 117 -17.30 -21.60 0.49
CA PRO A 117 -17.45 -21.93 -0.91
C PRO A 117 -17.95 -20.71 -1.68
N SER A 118 -17.39 -20.44 -2.85
CA SER A 118 -17.81 -19.31 -3.68
C SER A 118 -19.30 -19.43 -4.00
N ARG A 119 -20.12 -18.62 -3.33
CA ARG A 119 -21.56 -18.52 -3.54
C ARG A 119 -21.86 -17.07 -3.88
N GLY A 120 -22.06 -16.79 -5.16
CA GLY A 120 -22.43 -15.46 -5.63
C GLY A 120 -22.12 -15.25 -7.11
N PRO A 121 -22.74 -14.24 -7.74
CA PRO A 121 -22.36 -13.82 -9.07
C PRO A 121 -20.91 -13.33 -9.09
N SER A 122 -20.19 -13.61 -10.18
CA SER A 122 -18.81 -13.17 -10.37
C SER A 122 -18.61 -12.54 -11.74
N THR A 123 -17.65 -11.63 -11.83
CA THR A 123 -17.16 -11.02 -13.05
C THR A 123 -15.69 -10.66 -12.85
N GLN A 124 -14.93 -10.59 -13.94
CA GLN A 124 -13.53 -10.20 -13.92
C GLN A 124 -13.16 -9.48 -15.21
N TRP A 125 -12.03 -8.76 -15.20
CA TRP A 125 -11.41 -8.34 -16.46
C TRP A 125 -10.95 -9.59 -17.24
N PRO A 126 -11.13 -9.61 -18.57
CA PRO A 126 -10.58 -10.67 -19.38
C PRO A 126 -9.06 -10.53 -19.44
N ILE A 127 -8.37 -11.65 -19.60
CA ILE A 127 -6.95 -11.62 -19.95
C ILE A 127 -6.77 -10.81 -21.25
N PRO A 128 -5.82 -9.86 -21.32
CA PRO A 128 -5.56 -9.13 -22.54
C PRO A 128 -5.21 -10.05 -23.70
N LYS A 129 -5.75 -9.77 -24.89
CA LYS A 129 -5.57 -10.62 -26.07
C LYS A 129 -4.14 -10.57 -26.61
N ASN A 130 -3.75 -11.67 -27.26
CA ASN A 130 -2.56 -11.80 -28.11
C ASN A 130 -1.21 -11.69 -27.39
N PHE A 131 -1.12 -11.86 -26.06
CA PHE A 131 0.20 -11.95 -25.42
C PHE A 131 0.86 -13.30 -25.75
N PRO A 132 2.17 -13.31 -26.09
CA PRO A 132 2.89 -14.55 -26.32
C PRO A 132 2.82 -15.49 -25.11
N LEU A 133 2.85 -16.79 -25.38
CA LEU A 133 2.95 -17.80 -24.33
C LEU A 133 4.34 -17.74 -23.66
N PRO A 134 4.48 -18.17 -22.40
CA PRO A 134 5.77 -18.09 -21.71
C PRO A 134 6.87 -18.88 -22.42
N GLU A 135 6.52 -19.97 -23.13
CA GLU A 135 7.48 -20.78 -23.89
C GLU A 135 8.00 -20.11 -25.17
N GLU A 136 7.29 -19.09 -25.67
CA GLU A 136 7.69 -18.30 -26.85
C GLU A 136 8.60 -17.12 -26.48
N LEU A 137 8.79 -16.88 -25.19
CA LEU A 137 9.53 -15.74 -24.67
C LEU A 137 10.86 -16.18 -24.08
N GLU A 138 11.87 -15.34 -24.32
CA GLU A 138 13.16 -15.49 -23.65
C GLU A 138 13.02 -15.25 -22.13
N LEU A 139 13.82 -15.96 -21.34
CA LEU A 139 13.96 -15.68 -19.92
C LEU A 139 14.69 -14.34 -19.70
N ASP A 140 14.23 -13.56 -18.73
CA ASP A 140 14.74 -12.22 -18.40
C ASP A 140 16.25 -12.21 -18.16
N MET A 141 16.78 -13.27 -17.54
CA MET A 141 18.22 -13.46 -17.31
C MET A 141 19.02 -13.50 -18.62
N ASN A 142 18.58 -14.31 -19.59
CA ASN A 142 19.28 -14.52 -20.85
C ASN A 142 19.31 -13.23 -21.68
N TYR A 143 18.23 -12.44 -21.61
CA TYR A 143 18.20 -11.12 -22.20
C TYR A 143 19.31 -10.21 -21.65
N TYR A 144 19.47 -10.12 -20.32
CA TYR A 144 20.53 -9.31 -19.72
C TYR A 144 21.94 -9.84 -20.04
N LEU A 145 22.11 -11.17 -20.10
CA LEU A 145 23.39 -11.77 -20.54
C LEU A 145 23.72 -11.38 -21.98
N THR A 146 22.76 -11.51 -22.90
CA THR A 146 22.93 -11.16 -24.31
C THR A 146 23.26 -9.67 -24.48
N GLU A 147 22.51 -8.79 -23.82
CA GLU A 147 22.77 -7.35 -23.85
C GLU A 147 24.15 -7.00 -23.26
N SER A 148 24.63 -7.75 -22.27
CA SER A 148 25.94 -7.52 -21.66
C SER A 148 27.12 -7.82 -22.60
N VAL A 149 26.94 -8.72 -23.59
CA VAL A 149 27.98 -9.04 -24.57
C VAL A 149 28.28 -7.83 -25.46
N ASN A 150 27.26 -7.04 -25.79
CA ASN A 150 27.35 -5.87 -26.64
C ASN A 150 27.63 -4.57 -25.88
N ALA A 151 27.75 -4.64 -24.55
CA ALA A 151 28.00 -3.49 -23.69
C ALA A 151 29.45 -3.47 -23.20
N ASP A 152 29.92 -2.27 -22.82
CA ASP A 152 31.26 -2.06 -22.25
C ASP A 152 31.19 -1.33 -20.90
N GLY A 153 32.30 -1.40 -20.15
CA GLY A 153 32.51 -0.66 -18.90
C GLY A 153 31.43 -0.91 -17.84
N GLU A 154 30.95 0.18 -17.23
CA GLU A 154 29.94 0.14 -16.16
C GLU A 154 28.62 -0.50 -16.62
N MET A 155 28.23 -0.34 -17.89
CA MET A 155 26.99 -0.91 -18.41
C MET A 155 27.07 -2.43 -18.46
N LYS A 156 28.20 -2.98 -18.95
CA LYS A 156 28.44 -4.42 -18.95
C LYS A 156 28.35 -5.00 -17.55
N GLN A 157 29.03 -4.38 -16.59
CA GLN A 157 28.98 -4.80 -15.18
C GLN A 157 27.56 -4.77 -14.62
N ALA A 158 26.78 -3.72 -14.93
CA ALA A 158 25.41 -3.60 -14.47
C ALA A 158 24.51 -4.71 -15.04
N LEU A 159 24.61 -5.00 -16.34
CA LEU A 159 23.82 -6.04 -17.00
C LEU A 159 24.17 -7.44 -16.49
N MET A 160 25.47 -7.73 -16.32
CA MET A 160 25.93 -9.02 -15.75
C MET A 160 25.45 -9.19 -14.31
N GLY A 161 25.57 -8.16 -13.47
CA GLY A 161 25.09 -8.23 -12.09
C GLY A 161 23.57 -8.43 -11.98
N ILE A 162 22.79 -7.84 -12.89
CA ILE A 162 21.34 -8.11 -12.97
C ILE A 162 21.08 -9.56 -13.40
N ALA A 163 21.81 -10.08 -14.39
CA ALA A 163 21.67 -11.47 -14.84
C ALA A 163 21.98 -12.47 -13.72
N GLU A 164 23.10 -12.29 -13.00
CA GLU A 164 23.49 -13.13 -11.86
C GLU A 164 22.41 -13.14 -10.76
N ASP A 165 21.83 -11.98 -10.47
CA ASP A 165 20.70 -11.89 -9.54
C ASP A 165 19.47 -12.66 -10.04
N ARG A 166 19.13 -12.54 -11.33
CA ARG A 166 17.99 -13.24 -11.96
C ARG A 166 18.17 -14.76 -12.01
N GLU A 167 19.41 -15.23 -12.02
CA GLU A 167 19.76 -16.65 -11.88
C GLU A 167 19.52 -17.16 -10.47
N ARG A 168 19.98 -16.40 -9.47
CA ARG A 168 19.96 -16.79 -8.07
C ARG A 168 18.58 -16.74 -7.42
N ILE A 169 17.80 -15.68 -7.65
CA ILE A 169 16.53 -15.46 -6.92
C ILE A 169 15.49 -16.56 -7.17
N PRO A 170 14.54 -16.80 -6.24
CA PRO A 170 13.56 -17.89 -6.35
C PRO A 170 12.58 -17.75 -7.53
N ILE A 171 12.49 -16.56 -8.14
CA ILE A 171 11.52 -16.24 -9.18
C ILE A 171 12.09 -16.35 -10.60
N ILE A 172 11.42 -17.12 -11.44
CA ILE A 172 11.68 -17.19 -12.88
C ILE A 172 10.78 -16.20 -13.59
N LEU A 173 11.36 -15.47 -14.52
CA LEU A 173 10.74 -14.36 -15.22
C LEU A 173 11.02 -14.46 -16.72
N THR A 174 10.02 -14.15 -17.55
CA THR A 174 10.25 -13.86 -18.97
C THR A 174 10.60 -12.40 -19.17
N VAL A 175 11.14 -12.08 -20.34
CA VAL A 175 11.21 -10.71 -20.85
C VAL A 175 9.82 -10.08 -20.87
N SER A 176 9.75 -8.77 -20.60
CA SER A 176 8.49 -8.03 -20.61
C SER A 176 8.04 -7.74 -22.04
N THR A 177 6.78 -8.03 -22.36
CA THR A 177 6.14 -7.59 -23.61
C THR A 177 5.43 -6.26 -23.38
N GLU A 178 5.68 -5.27 -24.22
CA GLU A 178 5.08 -3.94 -24.13
C GLU A 178 4.08 -3.70 -25.25
N ARG A 179 2.93 -3.11 -24.92
CA ARG A 179 1.86 -2.78 -25.87
C ARG A 179 1.19 -1.48 -25.48
N MET A 180 0.68 -0.78 -26.48
CA MET A 180 -0.23 0.34 -26.27
C MET A 180 -1.65 -0.21 -26.16
N ALA A 181 -2.34 0.10 -25.06
CA ALA A 181 -3.77 -0.16 -24.93
C ALA A 181 -4.58 0.77 -25.85
N LEU A 182 -5.85 0.44 -26.05
CA LEU A 182 -6.75 1.19 -26.97
C LEU A 182 -6.97 2.65 -26.56
N ASP A 183 -6.90 2.95 -25.27
CA ASP A 183 -7.01 4.28 -24.67
C ASP A 183 -5.64 5.01 -24.60
N GLY A 184 -4.58 4.42 -25.15
CA GLY A 184 -3.26 5.02 -25.26
C GLY A 184 -2.37 4.89 -24.03
N HIS A 185 -2.71 4.08 -23.03
CA HIS A 185 -1.76 3.78 -21.94
C HIS A 185 -0.76 2.68 -22.33
N LEU A 186 0.48 2.79 -21.84
CA LEU A 186 1.46 1.72 -21.94
C LEU A 186 1.05 0.57 -21.00
N MET A 187 0.90 -0.60 -21.57
CA MET A 187 0.71 -1.87 -20.88
C MET A 187 1.98 -2.70 -21.06
N SER A 188 2.53 -3.17 -19.94
CA SER A 188 3.62 -4.13 -19.91
C SER A 188 3.11 -5.43 -19.32
N ALA A 189 3.48 -6.57 -19.87
CA ALA A 189 3.14 -7.86 -19.28
C ALA A 189 4.35 -8.78 -19.26
N ARG A 190 4.42 -9.64 -18.24
CA ARG A 190 5.45 -10.68 -18.16
C ARG A 190 4.91 -11.94 -17.50
N TRP A 191 5.48 -13.08 -17.84
CA TRP A 191 5.20 -14.32 -17.15
C TRP A 191 6.17 -14.53 -15.99
N MET A 192 5.65 -15.02 -14.88
CA MET A 192 6.38 -15.19 -13.63
C MET A 192 5.98 -16.53 -13.00
N ARG A 193 6.95 -17.25 -12.44
CA ARG A 193 6.69 -18.43 -11.61
C ARG A 193 7.80 -18.65 -10.59
N VAL A 194 7.50 -19.44 -9.57
CA VAL A 194 8.39 -19.79 -8.46
C VAL A 194 8.34 -21.31 -8.30
N PRO A 195 9.22 -22.09 -8.96
CA PRO A 195 9.12 -23.55 -8.98
C PRO A 195 9.06 -24.18 -7.58
N SER A 196 9.81 -23.62 -6.62
CA SER A 196 9.80 -24.02 -5.21
C SER A 196 8.49 -23.80 -4.45
N ALA A 197 7.46 -23.24 -5.09
CA ALA A 197 6.14 -23.04 -4.51
C ALA A 197 5.24 -24.28 -4.65
N GLU A 198 5.66 -25.31 -5.37
CA GLU A 198 4.86 -26.51 -5.61
C GLU A 198 4.41 -27.15 -4.28
N GLY A 199 3.13 -27.49 -4.17
CA GLY A 199 2.54 -28.09 -2.97
C GLY A 199 2.47 -27.17 -1.73
N CYS A 200 2.86 -25.89 -1.84
CA CYS A 200 2.74 -24.95 -0.74
C CYS A 200 1.27 -24.67 -0.37
N ARG A 201 1.01 -24.52 0.94
CA ARG A 201 -0.32 -24.14 1.44
C ARG A 201 -0.74 -22.77 0.92
N LEU A 202 -2.05 -22.52 0.78
CA LEU A 202 -2.60 -21.26 0.29
C LEU A 202 -2.04 -20.00 0.99
N ALA A 203 -1.84 -20.06 2.31
CA ALA A 203 -1.24 -18.97 3.07
C ALA A 203 0.17 -18.60 2.54
N VAL A 204 0.98 -19.63 2.25
CA VAL A 204 2.32 -19.47 1.68
C VAL A 204 2.22 -19.01 0.23
N GLN A 205 1.33 -19.58 -0.59
CA GLN A 205 1.08 -19.12 -1.96
C GLN A 205 0.77 -17.60 -2.02
N LYS A 206 -0.03 -17.08 -1.08
CA LYS A 206 -0.32 -15.64 -0.99
C LYS A 206 0.87 -14.80 -0.53
N SER A 207 1.74 -15.32 0.34
CA SER A 207 3.03 -14.69 0.66
C SER A 207 3.94 -14.63 -0.56
N ILE A 208 3.99 -15.72 -1.34
CA ILE A 208 4.80 -15.79 -2.57
C ILE A 208 4.26 -14.82 -3.62
N LEU A 209 2.94 -14.74 -3.80
CA LEU A 209 2.37 -13.79 -4.74
C LEU A 209 2.63 -12.33 -4.35
N ALA A 210 2.69 -12.02 -3.05
CA ALA A 210 3.14 -10.71 -2.54
C ALA A 210 4.64 -10.45 -2.76
N TYR A 211 5.47 -11.49 -2.77
CA TYR A 211 6.87 -11.40 -3.21
C TYR A 211 6.95 -11.07 -4.70
N MET A 212 6.18 -11.78 -5.52
CA MET A 212 6.15 -11.61 -6.98
C MET A 212 5.64 -10.22 -7.38
N SER A 213 4.67 -9.64 -6.67
CA SER A 213 3.95 -8.43 -7.08
C SER A 213 4.78 -7.15 -7.14
N ASP A 214 5.95 -7.09 -6.47
CA ASP A 214 6.82 -5.90 -6.47
C ASP A 214 7.95 -6.02 -7.52
N PHE A 215 8.07 -7.14 -8.25
CA PHE A 215 9.13 -7.33 -9.26
C PHE A 215 8.84 -6.55 -10.54
N ASP A 216 9.76 -5.63 -10.88
CA ASP A 216 9.69 -4.75 -12.05
C ASP A 216 8.33 -4.03 -12.21
N PHE A 217 7.61 -3.80 -11.10
CA PHE A 217 6.26 -3.25 -11.11
C PHE A 217 6.26 -1.73 -11.34
N ILE A 218 6.80 -0.94 -10.39
CA ILE A 218 6.99 0.51 -10.57
C ILE A 218 7.92 0.84 -11.75
N GLY A 219 8.75 -0.13 -12.17
CA GLY A 219 9.64 -0.02 -13.33
C GLY A 219 8.92 0.23 -14.66
N VAL A 220 7.62 0.00 -14.75
CA VAL A 220 6.81 0.33 -15.93
C VAL A 220 6.55 1.84 -16.07
N ALA A 221 6.51 2.59 -14.96
CA ALA A 221 6.27 4.03 -15.01
C ALA A 221 7.37 4.83 -15.74
N PRO A 222 8.68 4.59 -15.50
CA PRO A 222 9.75 5.16 -16.32
C PRO A 222 9.59 4.89 -17.82
N LYS A 223 9.19 3.68 -18.20
CA LYS A 223 8.97 3.29 -19.60
C LYS A 223 7.85 4.11 -20.24
N ALA A 224 6.74 4.32 -19.51
CA ALA A 224 5.65 5.17 -19.96
C ALA A 224 6.06 6.63 -20.19
N LEU A 225 7.08 7.10 -19.46
CA LEU A 225 7.71 8.43 -19.64
C LEU A 225 8.88 8.43 -20.63
N LYS A 226 9.19 7.29 -21.28
CA LYS A 226 10.34 7.10 -22.17
C LYS A 226 11.69 7.43 -21.51
N LEU A 227 11.78 7.17 -20.21
CA LEU A 227 13.00 7.35 -19.42
C LEU A 227 13.91 6.13 -19.55
N LYS A 228 15.22 6.36 -19.55
CA LYS A 228 16.24 5.32 -19.52
C LYS A 228 16.39 4.80 -18.09
N ARG A 229 16.30 3.48 -17.90
CA ARG A 229 16.51 2.83 -16.60
C ARG A 229 17.97 2.89 -16.14
N LEU A 230 18.89 2.66 -17.07
CA LEU A 230 20.34 2.62 -16.82
C LEU A 230 21.06 3.74 -17.59
N GLY A 231 22.30 4.02 -17.17
CA GLY A 231 23.19 4.97 -17.81
C GLY A 231 23.22 6.36 -17.15
N HIS A 232 23.82 7.31 -17.87
CA HIS A 232 24.09 8.66 -17.38
C HIS A 232 23.50 9.71 -18.34
N GLY A 233 23.06 10.85 -17.79
CA GLY A 233 22.61 12.01 -18.55
C GLY A 233 21.12 12.32 -18.47
N PRO A 234 20.65 13.32 -19.25
CA PRO A 234 19.23 13.71 -19.29
C PRO A 234 18.32 12.54 -19.64
N GLY A 235 17.20 12.42 -18.92
CA GLY A 235 16.18 11.40 -19.19
C GLY A 235 16.53 10.03 -18.63
N THR A 236 17.54 9.92 -17.77
CA THR A 236 17.80 8.72 -16.96
C THR A 236 17.06 8.81 -15.63
N VAL A 237 16.51 7.68 -15.16
CA VAL A 237 15.97 7.58 -13.80
C VAL A 237 17.08 7.89 -12.79
N GLU A 238 16.82 8.83 -11.89
CA GLU A 238 17.74 9.21 -10.80
C GLU A 238 17.39 8.48 -9.51
N ALA A 239 16.09 8.41 -9.19
CA ALA A 239 15.61 7.70 -8.03
C ALA A 239 14.24 7.07 -8.33
N ILE A 240 14.08 5.83 -7.91
CA ILE A 240 12.82 5.11 -7.94
C ILE A 240 12.68 4.32 -6.65
N SER A 241 11.55 4.46 -5.96
CA SER A 241 11.29 3.74 -4.71
C SER A 241 9.81 3.56 -4.49
N THR A 242 9.41 2.42 -3.96
CA THR A 242 8.03 2.15 -3.55
C THR A 242 7.65 3.00 -2.34
N LEU A 243 6.50 3.67 -2.39
CA LEU A 243 5.93 4.41 -1.26
C LEU A 243 4.80 3.60 -0.61
N SER A 244 3.92 3.04 -1.44
CA SER A 244 2.82 2.19 -0.99
C SER A 244 2.57 1.06 -1.96
N HIS A 245 2.07 -0.05 -1.45
CA HIS A 245 1.68 -1.21 -2.23
C HIS A 245 0.43 -1.85 -1.62
N SER A 246 -0.50 -2.28 -2.46
CA SER A 246 -1.72 -2.95 -2.02
C SER A 246 -2.09 -4.06 -2.97
N MET A 247 -2.68 -5.12 -2.44
CA MET A 247 -3.07 -6.28 -3.20
C MET A 247 -4.42 -6.80 -2.73
N GLN A 248 -5.27 -7.18 -3.67
CA GLN A 248 -6.55 -7.83 -3.42
C GLN A 248 -6.54 -9.19 -4.10
N PHE A 249 -6.83 -10.24 -3.33
CA PHE A 249 -6.88 -11.63 -3.79
C PHE A 249 -8.33 -12.01 -4.06
N TYR A 250 -8.61 -12.45 -5.29
CA TYR A 250 -9.96 -12.85 -5.72
C TYR A 250 -10.09 -14.36 -5.92
N CYS A 251 -8.97 -15.06 -6.11
CA CYS A 251 -8.93 -16.51 -6.22
C CYS A 251 -8.23 -17.14 -5.00
N ASN A 252 -8.71 -18.30 -4.56
CA ASN A 252 -8.04 -19.15 -3.57
C ASN A 252 -7.39 -20.40 -4.19
N ASN A 253 -7.61 -20.64 -5.47
CA ASN A 253 -6.93 -21.68 -6.24
C ASN A 253 -5.74 -21.03 -6.97
N ILE A 254 -4.65 -20.85 -6.24
CA ILE A 254 -3.43 -20.19 -6.74
C ILE A 254 -2.28 -21.15 -6.55
N ASP A 255 -1.55 -21.40 -7.63
CA ASP A 255 -0.26 -22.07 -7.58
C ASP A 255 0.79 -21.15 -8.22
N CYS A 256 1.71 -20.63 -7.39
CA CYS A 256 2.80 -19.78 -7.88
C CYS A 256 3.93 -20.58 -8.54
N SER A 257 3.91 -21.93 -8.51
CA SER A 257 4.87 -22.76 -9.25
C SER A 257 4.55 -22.84 -10.73
N GLU A 258 3.28 -22.63 -11.07
CA GLU A 258 2.77 -22.47 -12.41
C GLU A 258 2.99 -21.05 -12.94
N TRP A 259 2.96 -20.91 -14.26
CA TRP A 259 3.09 -19.61 -14.91
C TRP A 259 1.88 -18.70 -14.62
N LEU A 260 2.16 -17.52 -14.06
CA LEU A 260 1.22 -16.43 -13.88
C LEU A 260 1.62 -15.26 -14.77
N LEU A 261 0.67 -14.71 -15.52
CA LEU A 261 0.85 -13.49 -16.31
C LEU A 261 0.60 -12.27 -15.42
N PHE A 262 1.61 -11.43 -15.23
CA PHE A 262 1.47 -10.16 -14.54
C PHE A 262 1.37 -9.02 -15.56
N VAL A 263 0.18 -8.46 -15.70
CA VAL A 263 -0.12 -7.33 -16.58
C VAL A 263 -0.09 -6.06 -15.77
N ILE A 264 0.69 -5.08 -16.21
CA ILE A 264 0.96 -3.82 -15.52
C ILE A 264 0.64 -2.66 -16.45
N SER A 265 -0.06 -1.65 -15.94
CA SER A 265 -0.20 -0.35 -16.58
C SER A 265 0.26 0.77 -15.66
N ALA A 266 0.70 1.88 -16.25
CA ALA A 266 1.10 3.09 -15.52
C ALA A 266 0.07 4.21 -15.80
N PRO A 267 -1.08 4.24 -15.08
CA PRO A 267 -2.15 5.20 -15.36
C PRO A 267 -1.72 6.66 -15.15
N ARG A 268 -0.71 6.91 -14.30
CA ARG A 268 -0.23 8.26 -14.04
C ARG A 268 1.24 8.25 -13.62
N ALA A 269 2.04 9.10 -14.25
CA ALA A 269 3.40 9.42 -13.81
C ALA A 269 3.66 10.93 -13.99
N GLY A 270 4.40 11.53 -13.06
CA GLY A 270 4.74 12.96 -13.07
C GLY A 270 4.87 13.54 -11.67
N PHE A 271 5.37 14.77 -11.57
CA PHE A 271 5.53 15.49 -10.30
C PHE A 271 6.30 14.71 -9.22
N GLY A 272 7.32 13.96 -9.63
CA GLY A 272 8.16 13.18 -8.71
C GLY A 272 7.56 11.84 -8.25
N LYS A 273 6.40 11.42 -8.78
CA LYS A 273 5.75 10.17 -8.41
C LYS A 273 5.13 9.44 -9.61
N ALA A 274 4.79 8.18 -9.41
CA ALA A 274 4.01 7.41 -10.36
C ALA A 274 3.11 6.39 -9.67
N SER A 275 2.01 6.07 -10.34
CA SER A 275 1.08 5.01 -9.96
C SER A 275 1.11 3.92 -11.02
N VAL A 276 1.12 2.67 -10.56
CA VAL A 276 1.03 1.48 -11.40
C VAL A 276 -0.07 0.55 -10.89
N LEU A 277 -0.81 -0.04 -11.82
CA LEU A 277 -1.88 -1.00 -11.59
C LEU A 277 -1.47 -2.34 -12.20
N GLY A 278 -1.55 -3.40 -11.42
CA GLY A 278 -1.12 -4.75 -11.77
C GLY A 278 -2.27 -5.75 -11.68
N GLN A 279 -2.26 -6.76 -12.54
CA GLN A 279 -3.26 -7.82 -12.59
C GLN A 279 -2.55 -9.15 -12.82
N PHE A 280 -2.74 -10.11 -11.92
CA PHE A 280 -2.22 -11.47 -12.07
C PHE A 280 -3.28 -12.38 -12.67
N TYR A 281 -2.96 -13.01 -13.78
CA TYR A 281 -3.79 -14.03 -14.43
C TYR A 281 -3.09 -15.38 -14.39
N THR A 282 -3.85 -16.45 -14.16
CA THR A 282 -3.42 -17.82 -14.50
C THR A 282 -3.42 -18.01 -16.03
N ARG A 283 -2.79 -19.10 -16.49
CA ARG A 283 -2.74 -19.45 -17.92
C ARG A 283 -4.11 -19.63 -18.58
N ASP A 284 -5.10 -20.12 -17.83
CA ASP A 284 -6.50 -20.26 -18.28
C ASP A 284 -7.30 -18.95 -18.26
N GLY A 285 -6.68 -17.84 -17.82
CA GLY A 285 -7.28 -16.51 -17.82
C GLY A 285 -8.02 -16.12 -16.54
N THR A 286 -7.98 -16.92 -15.48
CA THR A 286 -8.57 -16.54 -14.18
C THR A 286 -7.81 -15.36 -13.56
N LEU A 287 -8.50 -14.28 -13.20
CA LEU A 287 -7.91 -13.12 -12.52
C LEU A 287 -7.70 -13.46 -11.03
N VAL A 288 -6.45 -13.70 -10.67
CA VAL A 288 -6.05 -14.13 -9.33
C VAL A 288 -6.02 -12.97 -8.34
N ALA A 289 -5.40 -11.87 -8.75
CA ALA A 289 -5.18 -10.72 -7.88
C ALA A 289 -5.07 -9.41 -8.66
N VAL A 290 -5.43 -8.32 -8.00
CA VAL A 290 -5.23 -6.94 -8.47
C VAL A 290 -4.28 -6.25 -7.51
N VAL A 291 -3.36 -5.46 -8.05
CA VAL A 291 -2.26 -4.82 -7.33
C VAL A 291 -2.22 -3.34 -7.67
N MET A 292 -2.03 -2.48 -6.68
CA MET A 292 -1.82 -1.04 -6.90
C MET A 292 -0.61 -0.57 -6.11
N GLN A 293 0.25 0.21 -6.74
CA GLN A 293 1.44 0.76 -6.11
C GLN A 293 1.64 2.22 -6.51
N GLU A 294 2.03 3.04 -5.53
CA GLU A 294 2.57 4.37 -5.77
C GLU A 294 4.05 4.38 -5.41
N GLY A 295 4.87 4.99 -6.24
CA GLY A 295 6.30 5.15 -6.02
C GLY A 295 6.78 6.56 -6.27
N LEU A 296 7.92 6.90 -5.66
CA LEU A 296 8.75 8.03 -6.06
C LEU A 296 9.33 7.72 -7.45
N LEU A 297 9.31 8.72 -8.34
CA LEU A 297 9.97 8.65 -9.62
C LEU A 297 10.61 10.01 -9.93
N ALA A 298 11.93 10.06 -9.79
CA ALA A 298 12.75 11.21 -10.18
C ALA A 298 13.63 10.85 -11.38
N ALA A 299 13.76 11.78 -12.31
CA ALA A 299 14.62 11.65 -13.48
C ALA A 299 15.61 12.81 -13.53
N ARG A 300 16.84 12.53 -13.98
CA ARG A 300 17.84 13.57 -14.22
C ARG A 300 17.32 14.51 -15.30
N ASP A 301 17.27 15.80 -14.96
CA ASP A 301 16.67 16.88 -15.74
C ASP A 301 16.76 16.67 -17.26
N THR A 302 15.60 16.51 -17.92
CA THR A 302 15.50 16.74 -19.36
C THR A 302 15.29 18.21 -19.68
N PHE A 303 14.55 18.99 -18.88
CA PHE A 303 14.45 20.45 -18.95
C PHE A 303 13.68 20.96 -17.70
N PHE A 304 14.33 21.11 -16.54
CA PHE A 304 13.70 21.77 -15.37
C PHE A 304 14.66 22.58 -14.49
N LEU A 305 15.76 23.10 -15.07
CA LEU A 305 16.62 24.08 -14.42
C LEU A 305 16.77 25.36 -15.26
N GLN A 306 15.76 26.23 -15.23
CA GLN A 306 16.07 27.64 -14.97
C GLN A 306 16.57 27.71 -13.52
N ARG A 307 17.86 27.41 -13.36
CA ARG A 307 18.61 27.68 -12.15
C ARG A 307 18.58 29.19 -11.90
N ALA A 308 17.61 29.67 -11.12
CA ALA A 308 17.82 30.86 -10.29
C ALA A 308 18.87 30.49 -9.23
N ARG A 309 20.14 30.43 -9.63
CA ARG A 309 21.26 30.44 -8.68
C ARG A 309 21.25 31.81 -8.02
N PRO A 310 21.07 31.93 -6.70
CA PRO A 310 21.41 33.18 -6.04
C PRO A 310 22.90 33.39 -6.25
N HIS A 311 23.26 34.52 -6.86
CA HIS A 311 24.62 34.99 -6.95
C HIS A 311 25.24 35.06 -5.53
N ARG A 312 25.93 34.01 -5.10
CA ARG A 312 26.92 34.11 -4.01
C ARG A 312 28.10 34.90 -4.57
N ARG A 313 28.00 36.22 -4.55
CA ARG A 313 29.15 37.11 -4.69
C ARG A 313 30.14 36.76 -3.58
N ARG A 314 31.28 36.17 -3.97
CA ARG A 314 32.49 36.08 -3.16
C ARG A 314 32.88 37.49 -2.73
N ARG A 315 32.53 37.90 -1.51
CA ARG A 315 33.21 39.03 -0.85
C ARG A 315 34.41 38.47 -0.11
N ARG A 316 35.59 38.75 -0.68
CA ARG A 316 36.89 38.56 -0.06
C ARG A 316 36.90 39.18 1.34
N ALA A 317 37.29 38.38 2.33
CA ALA A 317 37.63 38.87 3.65
C ALA A 317 38.85 39.80 3.56
N ARG A 318 38.71 41.02 4.06
CA ARG A 318 39.83 41.84 4.54
C ARG A 318 39.65 42.03 6.04
N HIS A 319 40.69 41.65 6.77
CA HIS A 319 40.88 41.88 8.20
C HIS A 319 40.54 43.32 8.62
N ARG A 320 39.82 43.46 9.74
CA ARG A 320 40.27 44.35 10.83
C ARG A 320 39.60 43.99 12.16
N LYS A 321 40.46 43.73 13.16
CA LYS A 321 40.18 43.61 14.59
C LYS A 321 39.37 44.81 15.11
N LYS A 322 38.43 44.58 16.03
CA LYS A 322 38.37 45.32 17.30
C LYS A 322 37.53 44.57 18.34
N GLN A 323 38.17 44.35 19.48
CA GLN A 323 37.63 43.84 20.74
C GLN A 323 36.65 44.83 21.39
N LYS A 324 35.84 44.27 22.31
CA LYS A 324 35.09 44.81 23.47
C LYS A 324 33.68 44.20 23.38
N GLY A 325 33.17 43.40 24.30
CA GLY A 325 33.37 43.29 25.75
C GLY A 325 31.98 43.32 26.37
N ASN A 326 31.73 42.45 27.37
CA ASN A 326 30.52 42.34 28.21
C ASN A 326 29.24 41.79 27.55
N SER A 327 28.34 41.07 28.22
CA SER A 327 28.28 40.30 29.49
C SER A 327 26.80 39.91 29.64
N TYR A 328 26.51 38.88 30.45
CA TYR A 328 25.18 38.46 30.95
C TYR A 328 24.41 37.40 30.14
N LEU A 329 24.66 36.14 30.52
CA LEU A 329 23.62 35.15 30.77
C LEU A 329 23.03 35.40 32.17
N HIS A 330 21.73 35.61 32.30
CA HIS A 330 20.88 34.91 33.28
C HIS A 330 19.40 35.30 33.16
N ALA A 331 18.56 34.25 33.21
CA ALA A 331 17.23 34.16 33.82
C ALA A 331 16.19 35.26 33.56
N TYR A 332 15.00 34.85 33.09
CA TYR A 332 13.78 35.05 33.90
C TYR A 332 12.67 34.10 33.41
N SER A 333 12.29 33.18 34.29
CA SER A 333 11.07 32.39 34.19
C SER A 333 9.89 33.21 34.73
N GLN A 334 8.72 33.01 34.12
CA GLN A 334 7.39 32.98 34.75
C GLN A 334 6.98 34.13 35.69
N LYS A 335 6.02 34.94 35.23
CA LYS A 335 4.66 35.17 35.80
C LYS A 335 4.20 36.60 35.52
N CYS A 336 3.05 36.72 34.87
CA CYS A 336 2.01 37.75 35.05
C CYS A 336 0.89 37.38 34.05
N ALA A 337 -0.19 36.74 34.51
CA ALA A 337 -1.36 37.30 35.18
C ALA A 337 -2.49 37.51 34.17
N ALA A 338 -3.65 36.94 34.51
CA ALA A 338 -4.85 36.88 33.71
C ALA A 338 -5.41 38.29 33.43
N SER A 339 -5.61 38.61 32.16
CA SER A 339 -6.52 39.65 31.73
C SER A 339 -7.46 39.08 30.67
N HIS A 340 -8.75 39.24 30.91
CA HIS A 340 -9.83 38.98 29.97
C HIS A 340 -9.49 39.47 28.56
N TYR A 341 -9.10 38.56 27.68
CA TYR A 341 -9.23 38.77 26.24
C TYR A 341 -10.58 38.20 25.84
N GLN A 342 -11.54 39.07 25.57
CA GLN A 342 -12.61 38.74 24.63
C GLN A 342 -11.95 38.46 23.28
N THR A 343 -11.76 37.19 22.97
CA THR A 343 -11.13 36.75 21.73
C THR A 343 -12.06 37.08 20.56
N LEU A 344 -11.78 38.19 19.85
CA LEU A 344 -12.40 38.52 18.57
C LEU A 344 -11.91 37.63 17.42
N ALA A 345 -10.98 36.70 17.69
CA ALA A 345 -10.50 35.73 16.72
C ALA A 345 -11.30 34.43 16.82
N VAL A 346 -12.15 34.17 15.83
CA VAL A 346 -12.77 32.86 15.62
C VAL A 346 -11.70 31.93 15.05
N ASP A 347 -11.35 30.86 15.77
CA ASP A 347 -10.50 29.79 15.23
C ASP A 347 -11.26 29.07 14.10
N LEU A 348 -10.90 29.41 12.85
CA LEU A 348 -11.50 28.85 11.65
C LEU A 348 -11.01 27.43 11.35
N LEU A 349 -9.87 27.03 11.91
CA LEU A 349 -9.25 25.72 11.67
C LEU A 349 -9.76 24.69 12.68
N ASN A 350 -10.10 25.12 13.90
CA ASN A 350 -10.67 24.26 14.95
C ASN A 350 -11.92 24.89 15.58
N PRO A 351 -13.04 24.98 14.84
CA PRO A 351 -14.28 25.51 15.39
C PRO A 351 -14.75 24.65 16.58
N SER A 352 -15.26 25.29 17.64
CA SER A 352 -15.80 24.55 18.79
C SER A 352 -17.00 23.69 18.38
N ALA A 353 -17.20 22.55 19.05
CA ALA A 353 -18.30 21.63 18.75
C ALA A 353 -19.68 22.30 18.83
N GLU A 354 -19.86 23.29 19.70
CA GLU A 354 -21.09 24.09 19.80
C GLU A 354 -21.28 25.00 18.58
N SER A 355 -20.21 25.63 18.09
CA SER A 355 -20.24 26.45 16.88
C SER A 355 -20.53 25.61 15.63
N GLU A 356 -19.97 24.40 15.54
CA GLU A 356 -20.24 23.47 14.44
C GLU A 356 -21.69 22.95 14.42
N LYS A 357 -22.27 22.70 15.59
CA LYS A 357 -23.69 22.28 15.71
C LYS A 357 -24.66 23.33 15.17
N ARG A 358 -24.33 24.62 15.32
CA ARG A 358 -25.11 25.75 14.79
C ARG A 358 -24.95 25.95 13.28
N ARG A 359 -23.91 25.40 12.66
CA ARG A 359 -23.69 25.49 11.20
C ARG A 359 -24.58 24.51 10.43
N HIS A 360 -24.96 24.93 9.23
CA HIS A 360 -25.62 24.06 8.26
C HIS A 360 -24.75 22.82 7.97
N LYS A 361 -25.37 21.63 7.80
CA LYS A 361 -24.67 20.34 7.67
C LYS A 361 -23.59 20.30 6.58
N LEU A 362 -23.78 21.04 5.48
CA LEU A 362 -22.84 21.15 4.37
C LEU A 362 -21.66 22.10 4.63
N LYS A 363 -21.73 22.93 5.68
CA LYS A 363 -20.72 23.93 6.07
C LYS A 363 -19.94 23.54 7.33
N ARG A 364 -20.10 22.30 7.81
CA ARG A 364 -19.32 21.73 8.93
C ARG A 364 -17.97 21.28 8.41
N LEU A 365 -16.92 21.41 9.24
CA LEU A 365 -15.58 20.96 8.88
C LEU A 365 -15.57 19.45 8.67
N VAL A 366 -16.21 18.72 9.59
CA VAL A 366 -16.50 17.29 9.46
C VAL A 366 -17.99 17.12 9.16
N GLN A 367 -18.30 16.69 7.95
CA GLN A 367 -19.69 16.45 7.55
C GLN A 367 -20.26 15.28 8.35
N SER A 368 -21.35 15.55 9.07
CA SER A 368 -22.10 14.56 9.84
C SER A 368 -23.59 14.75 9.59
N PRO A 369 -24.36 13.65 9.47
CA PRO A 369 -25.79 13.75 9.26
C PRO A 369 -26.49 14.35 10.49
N ASN A 370 -27.54 15.15 10.25
CA ASN A 370 -28.43 15.63 11.33
C ASN A 370 -29.42 14.55 11.80
N SER A 371 -29.54 13.46 11.04
CA SER A 371 -30.38 12.32 11.36
C SER A 371 -29.70 11.42 12.40
N TYR A 372 -30.51 10.66 13.13
CA TYR A 372 -30.05 9.77 14.19
C TYR A 372 -31.08 8.65 14.36
N PHE A 373 -30.66 7.55 14.96
CA PHE A 373 -31.58 6.51 15.41
C PHE A 373 -32.14 6.88 16.79
N MET A 374 -33.40 6.58 17.00
CA MET A 374 -34.10 6.78 18.26
C MET A 374 -34.76 5.48 18.69
N ASP A 375 -34.75 5.21 19.97
CA ASP A 375 -35.54 4.13 20.57
C ASP A 375 -36.90 4.72 20.96
N VAL A 376 -37.95 4.30 20.26
CA VAL A 376 -39.33 4.78 20.44
C VAL A 376 -40.11 3.79 21.27
N LYS A 377 -40.68 4.25 22.38
CA LYS A 377 -41.57 3.48 23.24
C LYS A 377 -42.99 3.56 22.70
N CYS A 378 -43.57 2.41 22.36
CA CYS A 378 -44.95 2.32 21.90
C CYS A 378 -45.94 2.75 23.00
N SER A 379 -46.96 3.54 22.62
CA SER A 379 -48.02 3.97 23.54
C SER A 379 -48.98 2.84 23.95
N GLY A 380 -49.15 1.80 23.12
CA GLY A 380 -50.06 0.69 23.41
C GLY A 380 -49.44 -0.44 24.23
N CYS A 381 -48.32 -1.00 23.76
CA CYS A 381 -47.71 -2.19 24.38
C CYS A 381 -46.38 -1.92 25.10
N PHE A 382 -45.93 -0.66 25.16
CA PHE A 382 -44.65 -0.24 25.75
C PHE A 382 -43.38 -0.87 25.16
N THR A 383 -43.49 -1.71 24.13
CA THR A 383 -42.36 -2.27 23.39
C THR A 383 -41.54 -1.14 22.77
N ILE A 384 -40.22 -1.26 22.91
CA ILE A 384 -39.27 -0.29 22.39
C ILE A 384 -38.82 -0.74 21.00
N THR A 385 -38.97 0.13 20.00
CA THR A 385 -38.54 -0.12 18.62
C THR A 385 -37.55 0.94 18.19
N THR A 386 -36.43 0.54 17.58
CA THR A 386 -35.47 1.50 17.02
C THR A 386 -36.00 2.05 15.70
N VAL A 387 -36.16 3.37 15.62
CA VAL A 387 -36.69 4.10 14.47
C VAL A 387 -35.67 5.14 14.00
N PHE A 388 -35.59 5.38 12.69
CA PHE A 388 -34.75 6.43 12.13
C PHE A 388 -35.45 7.79 12.16
N SER A 389 -34.77 8.85 12.61
CA SER A 389 -35.40 10.17 12.82
C SER A 389 -35.92 10.86 11.56
N HIS A 390 -35.55 10.38 10.37
CA HIS A 390 -36.03 10.86 9.07
C HIS A 390 -36.58 9.69 8.24
N ALA A 391 -37.29 8.75 8.90
CA ALA A 391 -37.98 7.66 8.22
C ALA A 391 -38.85 8.20 7.08
N GLN A 392 -38.70 7.59 5.89
CA GLN A 392 -39.45 7.92 4.68
C GLN A 392 -40.76 7.15 4.57
N THR A 393 -40.91 6.10 5.38
CA THR A 393 -42.09 5.23 5.45
C THR A 393 -42.72 5.31 6.83
N VAL A 394 -44.00 4.94 6.90
CA VAL A 394 -44.69 4.76 8.18
C VAL A 394 -44.04 3.60 8.94
N VAL A 395 -43.69 3.82 10.20
CA VAL A 395 -43.09 2.78 11.06
C VAL A 395 -44.10 2.35 12.09
N THR A 396 -44.39 1.05 12.14
CA THR A 396 -45.32 0.43 13.10
C THR A 396 -44.57 -0.34 14.18
N CYS A 397 -45.23 -0.50 15.33
CA CYS A 397 -44.71 -1.31 16.42
C CYS A 397 -44.75 -2.79 16.02
N GLY A 398 -43.61 -3.48 16.13
CA GLY A 398 -43.53 -4.90 15.79
C GLY A 398 -44.36 -5.83 16.69
N SER A 399 -44.81 -5.35 17.86
CA SER A 399 -45.58 -6.16 18.81
C SER A 399 -47.10 -5.97 18.70
N CYS A 400 -47.60 -4.73 18.55
CA CYS A 400 -49.04 -4.46 18.51
C CYS A 400 -49.52 -3.76 17.23
N GLY A 401 -48.64 -3.52 16.25
CA GLY A 401 -49.00 -2.94 14.95
C GLY A 401 -49.31 -1.43 14.96
N ILE A 402 -49.38 -0.79 16.13
CA ILE A 402 -49.64 0.66 16.26
C ILE A 402 -48.57 1.46 15.52
N VAL A 403 -48.99 2.48 14.78
CA VAL A 403 -48.08 3.42 14.12
C VAL A 403 -47.26 4.17 15.17
N LEU A 404 -45.94 4.09 15.07
CA LEU A 404 -44.99 4.80 15.94
C LEU A 404 -44.59 6.15 15.35
N THR A 405 -44.35 6.21 14.04
CA THR A 405 -43.97 7.46 13.34
C THR A 405 -44.53 7.54 11.93
N GLN A 406 -44.81 8.76 11.46
CA GLN A 406 -45.22 9.09 10.09
C GLN A 406 -44.19 10.00 9.40
N PRO A 407 -43.93 9.82 8.08
CA PRO A 407 -43.04 10.69 7.33
C PRO A 407 -43.67 12.07 7.07
N THR A 408 -42.86 13.14 7.12
CA THR A 408 -43.31 14.52 6.88
C THR A 408 -42.49 15.24 5.79
N GLY A 409 -41.72 14.48 4.99
CA GLY A 409 -40.72 15.03 4.07
C GLY A 409 -39.43 15.53 4.75
N GLY A 410 -39.41 15.60 6.09
CA GLY A 410 -38.24 15.94 6.90
C GLY A 410 -38.03 14.97 8.07
N ARG A 411 -38.20 15.45 9.30
CA ARG A 411 -38.13 14.59 10.49
C ARG A 411 -39.42 13.81 10.64
N ALA A 412 -39.31 12.51 10.90
CA ALA A 412 -40.47 11.68 11.17
C ALA A 412 -41.25 12.22 12.38
N ARG A 413 -42.57 12.34 12.25
CA ARG A 413 -43.46 12.79 13.32
C ARG A 413 -43.86 11.59 14.16
N LEU A 414 -43.65 11.67 15.46
CA LEU A 414 -44.10 10.64 16.41
C LEU A 414 -45.62 10.70 16.59
N THR A 415 -46.21 9.52 16.73
CA THR A 415 -47.62 9.39 17.13
C THR A 415 -47.81 9.91 18.55
N GLU A 416 -48.94 10.57 18.80
CA GLU A 416 -49.29 11.10 20.12
C GLU A 416 -49.26 10.00 21.19
N GLY A 417 -48.67 10.32 22.36
CA GLY A 417 -48.43 9.35 23.44
C GLY A 417 -47.19 8.46 23.29
N SER A 418 -46.52 8.45 22.13
CA SER A 418 -45.22 7.78 21.99
C SER A 418 -44.09 8.67 22.51
N SER A 419 -43.17 8.10 23.28
CA SER A 419 -41.97 8.79 23.78
C SER A 419 -40.72 8.19 23.13
N TYR A 420 -39.64 8.96 23.03
CA TYR A 420 -38.40 8.47 22.44
C TYR A 420 -37.16 8.94 23.20
N ARG A 421 -36.09 8.15 23.06
CA ARG A 421 -34.73 8.52 23.44
C ARG A 421 -33.82 8.43 22.22
N ARG A 422 -32.93 9.40 22.03
CA ARG A 422 -31.89 9.31 21.01
C ARG A 422 -30.86 8.24 21.38
N LYS A 423 -30.53 7.38 20.42
CA LYS A 423 -29.46 6.38 20.54
C LYS A 423 -28.13 7.11 20.33
N ASN A 424 -27.23 7.04 21.32
CA ASN A 424 -25.92 7.68 21.26
C ASN A 424 -24.96 6.90 20.39
#